data_AF-A0A2I1H3N6-F1
#
_entry.id   AF-A0A2I1H3N6-F1
#
_cell.length_a   1.000
_cell.length_b   1.000
_cell.length_c   1.000
_cell.angle_alpha   90.00
_cell.angle_beta   90.00
_cell.angle_gamma   90.00
#
_symmetry.space_group_name_H-M   'P 1'
#
loop_
_entity.id
_entity.type
_entity.pdbx_description
1 polymer ?
#
loop_
_entity_poly.entity_id
_entity_poly.type
_entity_poly.pdbx_seq_one_letter_code
_entity_poly.pdbx_strand_id
1 'polypeptide(L)' 'MFNNRILLKLEEDGFITPDEKAKELIKELSEIKYLYALKVLFENLQSEFSSQVLANSLEALVD' A
#
# COMPACT_ATOMS: atom_id res chain seq x y z
N MET A 1 14.44 -6.78 -7.67
CA MET A 1 13.70 -5.59 -7.21
C MET A 1 12.39 -5.52 -7.96
N PHE A 2 11.29 -5.91 -7.31
CA PHE A 2 9.95 -5.75 -7.89
C PHE A 2 9.56 -4.27 -7.75
N ASN A 3 9.96 -3.45 -8.73
CA ASN A 3 9.55 -2.06 -8.80
C ASN A 3 8.08 -2.03 -9.21
N ASN A 4 7.18 -2.00 -8.23
CA ASN A 4 5.79 -1.74 -8.54
C ASN A 4 5.66 -0.27 -8.97
N ARG A 5 5.38 -0.04 -10.27
CA ARG A 5 5.24 1.32 -10.83
C ARG A 5 4.23 2.18 -10.08
N ILE A 6 3.22 1.57 -9.45
CA ILE A 6 2.21 2.29 -8.66
C ILE A 6 2.85 2.86 -7.40
N LEU A 7 3.70 2.10 -6.71
CA LEU A 7 4.41 2.58 -5.52
C LEU A 7 5.37 3.73 -5.86
N LEU A 8 6.06 3.64 -7.01
CA LEU A 8 6.92 4.74 -7.49
C LEU A 8 6.10 5.99 -7.83
N LYS A 9 4.95 5.81 -8.49
CA LYS A 9 4.06 6.93 -8.80
C LYS A 9 3.53 7.59 -7.52
N LEU A 10 3.17 6.81 -6.51
CA LEU A 10 2.75 7.33 -5.21
C LEU A 10 3.86 8.17 -4.54
N GLU A 11 5.12 7.76 -4.66
CA GLU A 11 6.26 8.57 -4.19
C GLU A 11 6.41 9.88 -4.97
N GLU A 12 6.27 9.84 -6.31
CA GLU A 12 6.27 11.02 -7.18
C GLU A 12 5.11 11.98 -6.85
N ASP A 13 3.95 11.43 -6.48
CA ASP A 13 2.76 12.17 -6.05
C ASP A 13 2.87 12.69 -4.59
N GLY A 14 3.97 12.38 -3.88
CA GLY A 14 4.27 12.89 -2.54
C GLY A 14 3.85 11.99 -1.38
N PHE A 15 3.36 10.78 -1.64
CA PHE A 15 3.06 9.78 -0.61
C PHE A 15 4.33 8.98 -0.31
N ILE A 16 5.09 9.45 0.67
CA ILE A 16 6.42 8.91 0.97
C ILE A 16 6.32 7.79 2.01
N THR A 17 5.39 7.92 2.95
CA THR A 17 5.25 6.95 4.05
C THR A 17 4.47 5.71 3.61
N PRO A 18 4.77 4.52 4.19
CA PRO A 18 4.00 3.31 3.90
C PRO A 18 2.51 3.44 4.25
N ASP A 19 2.21 4.17 5.33
CA ASP A 19 0.84 4.44 5.77
C ASP A 19 0.04 5.24 4.74
N GLU A 20 0.64 6.29 4.16
CA GLU A 20 0.02 7.10 3.12
C GLU A 20 -0.22 6.29 1.85
N LYS A 21 0.80 5.53 1.42
CA LYS A 21 0.69 4.66 0.25
C LYS A 21 -0.44 3.64 0.42
N ALA A 22 -0.53 2.99 1.59
CA ALA A 22 -1.59 2.02 1.85
C ALA A 22 -2.98 2.66 1.79
N LYS A 23 -3.17 3.82 2.44
CA LYS A 23 -4.45 4.55 2.38
C LYS A 23 -4.87 4.87 0.95
N GLU A 24 -3.92 5.23 0.08
CA GLU A 24 -4.22 5.55 -1.30
C GLU A 24 -4.53 4.31 -2.14
N LEU A 25 -3.77 3.22 -1.94
CA LEU A 25 -4.01 1.94 -2.60
C LEU A 25 -5.39 1.36 -2.24
N ILE A 26 -5.82 1.51 -0.98
CA ILE A 26 -7.11 1.02 -0.49
C ILE A 26 -8.30 1.66 -1.21
N LYS A 27 -8.20 2.94 -1.59
CA LYS A 27 -9.26 3.65 -2.31
C LYS A 27 -9.57 3.04 -3.68
N GLU A 28 -8.59 2.41 -4.32
CA GLU A 28 -8.72 1.81 -5.65
C GLU A 28 -8.49 0.28 -5.64
N LEU A 29 -8.73 -0.40 -4.51
CA LEU A 29 -8.60 -1.87 -4.38
C LEU A 29 -9.42 -2.68 -5.38
N SER A 30 -10.40 -2.06 -6.06
CA SER A 30 -11.20 -2.67 -7.12
C SER A 30 -10.37 -3.18 -8.31
N GLU A 31 -9.16 -2.66 -8.53
CA GLU A 31 -8.24 -3.21 -9.53
C GLU A 31 -7.14 -4.10 -8.93
N ILE A 32 -6.92 -5.27 -9.55
CA ILE A 32 -5.90 -6.26 -9.15
C ILE A 32 -4.49 -5.66 -9.04
N LYS A 33 -4.18 -4.64 -9.86
CA LYS A 33 -2.87 -3.96 -9.83
C LYS A 33 -2.61 -3.26 -8.48
N TYR A 34 -3.65 -2.69 -7.85
CA TYR A 34 -3.54 -2.04 -6.54
C TYR A 34 -3.46 -3.06 -5.40
N LEU A 35 -4.20 -4.17 -5.50
CA LEU A 35 -4.02 -5.36 -4.65
C LEU A 35 -2.57 -5.86 -4.66
N TYR A 36 -1.99 -6.01 -5.85
CA TYR A 36 -0.60 -6.43 -5.99
C TYR A 36 0.39 -5.39 -5.43
N ALA A 37 0.14 -4.10 -5.64
CA ALA A 37 0.96 -3.04 -5.05
C ALA A 37 0.90 -3.03 -3.53
N LEU A 38 -0.30 -3.24 -2.95
CA LEU A 38 -0.50 -3.31 -1.51
C LEU A 38 0.21 -4.53 -0.91
N LYS A 39 0.15 -5.69 -1.59
CA LYS A 39 0.93 -6.88 -1.22
C LYS A 39 2.43 -6.59 -1.18
N VAL A 40 2.97 -5.98 -2.24
CA VAL A 40 4.41 -5.64 -2.30
C VAL A 40 4.78 -4.63 -1.20
N LEU A 41 3.92 -3.66 -0.92
CA LEU A 41 4.10 -2.69 0.16
C LEU A 41 4.20 -3.39 1.53
N PHE A 42 3.38 -4.43 1.77
CA PHE A 42 3.45 -5.25 2.98
C PHE A 42 4.60 -6.25 3.01
N GLU A 43 5.11 -6.71 1.87
CA GLU A 43 6.30 -7.57 1.84
C GLU A 43 7.58 -6.80 2.16
N ASN A 44 7.59 -5.48 1.88
CA ASN A 44 8.75 -4.61 2.11
C ASN A 44 8.81 -4.03 3.53
N LEU A 45 7.95 -4.51 4.43
CA LEU A 45 7.73 -3.95 5.76
C LEU A 45 8.84 -4.37 6.74
N GLN A 46 9.83 -3.49 6.94
CA GLN A 46 10.83 -3.67 8.00
C GLN A 46 10.53 -2.92 9.31
N SER A 47 9.62 -1.92 9.38
CA SER A 47 9.22 -1.32 10.68
C SER A 47 8.16 -0.19 10.61
N GLU A 48 7.82 0.35 9.44
CA GLU A 48 7.30 1.73 9.39
C GLU A 48 5.78 1.90 9.35
N PHE A 49 5.00 0.82 9.32
CA PHE A 49 3.55 0.96 9.38
C PHE A 49 3.05 1.25 10.79
N SER A 50 2.08 2.15 10.89
CA SER A 50 1.23 2.21 12.08
C SER A 50 0.37 0.96 12.18
N SER A 51 0.28 0.39 13.39
CA SER A 51 -0.57 -0.79 13.65
C SER A 51 -2.02 -0.57 13.23
N GLN A 52 -2.53 0.66 13.35
CA GLN A 52 -3.90 0.99 12.95
C GLN A 52 -4.07 0.99 11.43
N VAL A 53 -3.10 1.55 10.69
CA VAL A 53 -3.17 1.55 9.23
C VAL A 53 -3.02 0.14 8.70
N LEU A 54 -2.12 -0.67 9.28
CA LEU A 54 -1.99 -2.09 8.94
C LEU A 54 -3.31 -2.84 9.17
N ALA A 55 -3.94 -2.68 10.34
CA ALA A 55 -5.21 -3.34 10.65
C ALA A 55 -6.33 -2.95 9.67
N ASN A 56 -6.52 -1.64 9.45
CA ASN A 56 -7.53 -1.13 8.51
C ASN A 56 -7.29 -1.63 7.08
N SER A 57 -6.02 -1.72 6.66
CA SER A 57 -5.68 -2.20 5.33
C SER A 57 -5.97 -3.69 5.16
N LEU A 58 -5.75 -4.49 6.21
CA LEU A 58 -6.08 -5.91 6.21
C LEU A 58 -7.58 -6.15 6.24
N GLU A 59 -8.34 -5.34 6.99
CA GLU A 59 -9.81 -5.39 6.98
C GLU A 59 -10.36 -5.11 5.58
N ALA A 60 -9.87 -4.06 4.90
CA ALA A 60 -10.26 -3.72 3.53
C ALA A 60 -9.91 -4.79 2.47
N LEU A 61 -9.04 -5.75 2.80
CA LEU A 61 -8.68 -6.89 1.93
C LEU A 61 -9.58 -8.10 2.15
N VAL A 62 -10.27 -8.18 3.29
CA VAL A 62 -11.10 -9.33 3.68
C VAL A 62 -12.59 -9.07 3.38
N ASP A 63 -12.99 -7.81 3.31
CA ASP A 63 -14.33 -7.35 2.90
C ASP A 63 -14.60 -7.58 1.39
#